data_AF-A0A7S3Y4P0-F1
#
_entry.id   AF-A0A7S3Y4P0-F1
#
_cell.length_a   1.000
_cell.length_b   1.000
_cell.length_c   1.000
_cell.angle_alpha   90.00
_cell.angle_beta   90.00
_cell.angle_gamma   90.00
#
_symmetry.space_group_name_H-M   'P 1'
#
loop_
_entity.id
_entity.type
_entity.pdbx_description
1 polymer ?
#
loop_
_entity_poly.entity_id
_entity_poly.type
_entity_poly.pdbx_seq_one_letter_code
_entity_poly.pdbx_strand_id
1 'polypeptide(L)'
;PPPAACPFEDEASGLVCGQRAFYGYKEAPHLRCKDHALQGMDCFKPKALLKQCTFEGCTTVPSYGHPGARKGDQRVRCALHREPGMIHCDRRKSCANVDCTRTPYYGFPGQRTQFCSLHKLEGMEARHGRKMCEEPGCRKGPIYGFQGRVRQFCSLHKLPGMSRTSVCQHGGCKRYPHYGHPGQAVREYCEEHRFDWMVYHPKKAAGRSGVANAPPGAVRQPERRNGRPSLQFLVEEQQRQLQHSLRYAAEEGGEEAAGVGVAGTA
;
A
#
# COMPACT_ATOMS: atom_id res chain seq x y z
N PRO A 1 14.72 17.92 -20.24
CA PRO A 1 13.87 18.97 -20.86
C PRO A 1 12.89 19.52 -19.82
N PRO A 2 12.69 20.84 -19.72
CA PRO A 2 11.63 21.39 -18.88
C PRO A 2 10.27 20.86 -19.38
N PRO A 3 9.32 20.54 -18.47
CA PRO A 3 7.99 20.07 -18.87
C PRO A 3 7.32 21.12 -19.76
N ALA A 4 6.82 20.65 -20.91
CA ALA A 4 6.12 21.46 -21.89
C ALA A 4 4.84 22.09 -21.30
N ALA A 5 4.29 23.09 -22.00
CA ALA A 5 2.97 23.60 -21.66
C ALA A 5 1.89 22.53 -21.92
N CYS A 6 0.81 22.59 -21.17
CA CYS A 6 -0.32 21.69 -21.34
C CYS A 6 -0.98 21.96 -22.71
N PRO A 7 -1.10 20.97 -23.60
CA PRO A 7 -1.67 21.14 -24.93
C PRO A 7 -3.21 21.14 -24.89
N PHE A 8 -3.82 21.52 -23.76
CA PHE A 8 -5.28 21.55 -23.66
C PHE A 8 -5.77 22.86 -24.25
N GLU A 9 -6.69 22.77 -25.21
CA GLU A 9 -7.34 23.89 -25.85
C GLU A 9 -8.83 23.83 -25.48
N ASP A 10 -9.36 24.94 -25.02
CA ASP A 10 -10.78 25.05 -24.73
C ASP A 10 -11.56 25.27 -26.04
N GLU A 11 -12.42 24.33 -26.43
CA GLU A 11 -13.16 24.38 -27.69
C GLU A 11 -14.17 25.54 -27.77
N ALA A 12 -14.55 26.12 -26.64
CA ALA A 12 -15.51 27.24 -26.59
C ALA A 12 -14.84 28.62 -26.67
N SER A 13 -13.60 28.75 -26.18
CA SER A 13 -12.87 30.03 -26.10
C SER A 13 -11.59 30.07 -26.93
N GLY A 14 -11.17 28.96 -27.53
CA GLY A 14 -9.94 28.84 -28.33
C GLY A 14 -8.65 29.07 -27.52
N LEU A 15 -8.73 29.03 -26.18
CA LEU A 15 -7.65 29.43 -25.30
C LEU A 15 -6.82 28.21 -24.91
N VAL A 16 -5.51 28.26 -25.20
CA VAL A 16 -4.56 27.18 -24.87
C VAL A 16 -4.12 27.29 -23.41
N CYS A 17 -4.12 26.17 -22.70
CA CYS A 17 -3.70 26.09 -21.31
C CYS A 17 -2.19 26.36 -21.15
N GLY A 18 -1.82 27.58 -20.75
CA GLY A 18 -0.41 27.95 -20.49
C GLY A 18 0.23 27.30 -19.26
N GLN A 19 -0.46 26.41 -18.54
CA GLN A 19 0.11 25.75 -17.37
C GLN A 19 1.11 24.66 -17.74
N ARG A 20 2.13 24.47 -16.91
CA ARG A 20 3.15 23.42 -17.10
C ARG A 20 2.56 22.02 -16.96
N ALA A 21 2.90 21.14 -17.89
CA ALA A 21 2.46 19.76 -17.91
C ALA A 21 3.27 18.89 -16.93
N PHE A 22 2.70 18.60 -15.77
CA PHE A 22 3.34 17.75 -14.75
C PHE A 22 2.73 16.35 -14.66
N TYR A 23 1.58 16.11 -15.28
CA TYR A 23 0.83 14.86 -15.16
C TYR A 23 0.95 14.03 -16.42
N GLY A 24 1.10 12.71 -16.27
CA GLY A 24 1.22 11.79 -17.40
C GLY A 24 1.22 10.34 -16.95
N TYR A 25 1.69 9.44 -17.82
CA TYR A 25 1.86 8.02 -17.52
C TYR A 25 3.35 7.70 -17.36
N LYS A 26 3.69 6.52 -16.84
CA LYS A 26 5.10 6.12 -16.65
C LYS A 26 5.93 6.15 -17.94
N GLU A 27 5.31 5.78 -19.05
CA GLU A 27 5.94 5.74 -20.39
C GLU A 27 5.92 7.10 -21.08
N ALA A 28 4.97 7.96 -20.72
CA ALA A 28 4.79 9.30 -21.28
C ALA A 28 4.53 10.31 -20.14
N PRO A 29 5.59 10.75 -19.43
CA PRO A 29 5.46 11.75 -18.37
C PRO A 29 5.23 13.15 -18.97
N HIS A 30 4.63 14.06 -18.19
CA HIS A 30 4.49 15.49 -18.55
C HIS A 30 3.57 15.80 -19.74
N LEU A 31 2.39 15.16 -19.82
CA LEU A 31 1.39 15.37 -20.87
C LEU A 31 0.41 16.51 -20.57
N ARG A 32 -0.03 16.66 -19.31
CA ARG A 32 -1.07 17.63 -18.93
C ARG A 32 -0.79 18.37 -17.63
N CYS A 33 -1.44 19.52 -17.44
CA CYS A 33 -1.39 20.25 -16.18
C CYS A 33 -2.22 19.54 -15.09
N LYS A 34 -2.22 20.10 -13.88
CA LYS A 34 -2.97 19.55 -12.74
C LYS A 34 -4.48 19.55 -12.98
N ASP A 35 -4.98 20.61 -13.61
CA ASP A 35 -6.41 20.83 -13.78
C ASP A 35 -6.98 19.98 -14.93
N HIS A 36 -6.13 19.60 -15.90
CA HIS A 36 -6.50 18.75 -17.02
C HIS A 36 -5.99 17.30 -16.88
N ALA A 37 -5.56 16.89 -15.68
CA ALA A 37 -5.08 15.54 -15.42
C ALA A 37 -6.23 14.51 -15.55
N LEU A 38 -6.01 13.48 -16.37
CA LEU A 38 -6.96 12.38 -16.52
C LEU A 38 -6.80 11.33 -15.41
N GLN A 39 -7.82 10.49 -15.24
CA GLN A 39 -7.76 9.39 -14.27
C GLN A 39 -6.59 8.45 -14.59
N GLY A 40 -5.86 8.07 -13.55
CA GLY A 40 -4.67 7.20 -13.68
C GLY A 40 -3.40 7.92 -14.10
N MET A 41 -3.42 9.25 -14.32
CA MET A 41 -2.18 10.02 -14.52
C MET A 41 -1.51 10.34 -13.19
N ASP A 42 -0.20 10.09 -13.14
CA ASP A 42 0.65 10.41 -11.99
C ASP A 42 1.34 11.77 -12.19
N CYS A 43 1.66 12.44 -11.08
CA CYS A 43 2.41 13.70 -11.11
C CYS A 43 3.93 13.42 -11.13
N PHE A 44 4.57 13.80 -12.23
CA PHE A 44 6.01 13.76 -12.43
C PHE A 44 6.55 15.18 -12.28
N LYS A 45 7.25 15.46 -11.17
CA LYS A 45 7.97 16.73 -10.99
C LYS A 45 9.44 16.51 -11.31
N PRO A 46 10.04 17.29 -12.24
CA PRO A 46 11.46 17.19 -12.52
C PRO A 46 12.27 17.51 -11.26
N LYS A 47 13.41 16.83 -11.10
CA LYS A 47 14.30 16.95 -9.94
C LYS A 47 14.74 18.40 -9.68
N ALA A 48 14.87 19.22 -10.73
CA ALA A 48 15.21 20.64 -10.65
C ALA A 48 14.12 21.53 -10.00
N LEU A 49 12.86 21.07 -9.92
CA LEU A 49 11.78 21.78 -9.23
C LEU A 49 11.51 21.22 -7.83
N LEU A 50 12.18 20.13 -7.44
CA LEU A 50 12.12 19.63 -6.07
C LEU A 50 13.10 20.46 -5.25
N LYS A 51 12.64 20.96 -4.08
CA LYS A 51 13.54 21.58 -3.10
C LYS A 51 14.68 20.60 -2.82
N GLN A 52 15.91 21.07 -2.94
CA GLN A 52 17.11 20.29 -2.68
C GLN A 52 17.52 20.45 -1.21
N CYS A 53 18.36 19.53 -0.75
CA CYS A 53 19.01 19.66 0.54
C CYS A 53 19.83 20.97 0.57
N THR A 54 19.75 21.74 1.65
CA THR A 54 20.50 23.01 1.81
C THR A 54 22.00 22.81 2.06
N PHE A 55 22.51 21.61 1.84
CA PHE A 55 23.94 21.32 1.99
C PHE A 55 24.62 21.51 0.64
N GLU A 56 25.79 22.16 0.64
CA GLU A 56 26.50 22.54 -0.59
C GLU A 56 26.74 21.32 -1.49
N GLY A 57 26.36 21.43 -2.76
CA GLY A 57 26.51 20.37 -3.76
C GLY A 57 25.55 19.18 -3.63
N CYS A 58 24.59 19.18 -2.69
CA CYS A 58 23.70 18.03 -2.49
C CYS A 58 22.45 18.07 -3.38
N THR A 59 22.34 17.16 -4.35
CA THR A 59 21.16 17.06 -5.23
C THR A 59 20.00 16.21 -4.68
N THR A 60 20.12 15.70 -3.45
CA THR A 60 19.09 14.81 -2.88
C THR A 60 17.90 15.61 -2.35
N VAL A 61 16.71 15.02 -2.43
CA VAL A 61 15.49 15.62 -1.88
C VAL A 61 15.57 15.55 -0.36
N PRO A 62 15.40 16.67 0.36
CA PRO A 62 15.48 16.67 1.80
C PRO A 62 14.29 15.91 2.39
N SER A 63 14.55 15.19 3.48
CA SER A 63 13.61 14.35 4.23
C SER A 63 13.52 14.75 5.71
N TYR A 64 14.50 15.51 6.21
CA TYR A 64 14.65 15.90 7.61
C TYR A 64 14.49 17.41 7.80
N GLY A 65 13.95 17.80 8.95
CA GLY A 65 13.69 19.17 9.35
C GLY A 65 13.72 19.38 10.86
N HIS A 66 13.60 20.62 11.29
CA HIS A 66 13.62 20.99 12.70
C HIS A 66 12.30 20.66 13.41
N PRO A 67 12.33 20.33 14.72
CA PRO A 67 11.15 20.03 15.53
C PRO A 67 10.22 21.26 15.66
N GLY A 68 8.90 21.02 15.76
CA GLY A 68 7.88 22.07 15.99
C GLY A 68 7.35 22.79 14.75
N ALA A 69 7.83 22.43 13.57
CA ALA A 69 7.59 23.20 12.38
C ALA A 69 6.33 22.66 11.60
N ARG A 70 5.52 23.56 11.01
CA ARG A 70 4.23 23.24 10.31
C ARG A 70 4.38 22.74 8.86
N LYS A 71 3.58 21.73 8.51
CA LYS A 71 3.56 20.97 7.23
C LYS A 71 3.85 21.76 5.93
N GLY A 72 4.80 21.24 5.15
CA GLY A 72 4.96 21.52 3.72
C GLY A 72 6.41 21.79 3.33
N ASP A 73 7.11 22.55 4.18
CA ASP A 73 8.29 23.30 3.74
C ASP A 73 9.54 23.20 4.63
N GLN A 74 9.56 22.31 5.61
CA GLN A 74 10.68 22.17 6.57
C GLN A 74 11.68 21.08 6.25
N ARG A 75 11.56 20.43 5.10
CA ARG A 75 12.58 19.49 4.69
C ARG A 75 13.77 20.31 4.19
N VAL A 76 14.76 20.46 5.06
CA VAL A 76 15.97 21.26 4.84
C VAL A 76 17.15 20.35 4.52
N ARG A 77 17.24 19.19 5.19
CA ARG A 77 18.35 18.25 5.03
C ARG A 77 17.91 16.87 4.55
N CYS A 78 18.79 16.15 3.87
CA CYS A 78 18.59 14.74 3.52
C CYS A 78 19.06 13.80 4.63
N ALA A 79 18.86 12.49 4.47
CA ALA A 79 19.30 11.50 5.44
C ALA A 79 20.80 11.52 5.74
N LEU A 80 21.62 11.85 4.74
CA LEU A 80 23.07 11.91 4.85
C LEU A 80 23.56 13.19 5.53
N HIS A 81 22.82 14.30 5.40
CA HIS A 81 23.21 15.61 5.94
C HIS A 81 22.34 16.04 7.13
N ARG A 82 21.79 15.06 7.86
CA ARG A 82 20.96 15.28 9.03
C ARG A 82 21.82 15.78 10.20
N GLU A 83 21.44 16.89 10.80
CA GLU A 83 22.07 17.41 12.01
C GLU A 83 21.43 16.80 13.28
N PRO A 84 22.17 16.70 14.40
CA PRO A 84 21.62 16.29 15.69
C PRO A 84 20.41 17.15 16.06
N GLY A 85 19.32 16.51 16.50
CA GLY A 85 18.06 17.20 16.81
C GLY A 85 17.09 17.39 15.63
N MET A 86 17.50 17.08 14.38
CA MET A 86 16.56 17.06 13.26
C MET A 86 15.71 15.77 13.25
N ILE A 87 14.43 15.94 12.95
CA ILE A 87 13.43 14.86 12.87
C ILE A 87 13.09 14.55 11.41
N HIS A 88 12.75 13.28 11.14
CA HIS A 88 12.27 12.89 9.82
C HIS A 88 10.89 13.51 9.60
N CYS A 89 10.75 14.38 8.60
CA CYS A 89 9.48 15.02 8.26
C CYS A 89 8.61 14.04 7.48
N ASP A 90 8.07 13.04 8.17
CA ASP A 90 7.09 12.16 7.57
C ASP A 90 5.87 12.96 7.11
N ARG A 91 5.29 12.55 5.97
CA ARG A 91 3.98 13.06 5.52
C ARG A 91 2.87 12.80 6.56
N ARG A 92 3.13 11.95 7.55
CA ARG A 92 2.23 11.59 8.66
C ARG A 92 2.31 12.65 9.75
N LYS A 93 1.14 13.06 10.24
CA LYS A 93 1.04 14.03 11.32
C LYS A 93 1.64 13.39 12.59
N SER A 94 2.57 14.07 13.24
CA SER A 94 3.05 13.73 14.58
C SER A 94 2.31 14.58 15.62
N CYS A 95 2.37 14.15 16.88
CA CYS A 95 1.88 14.92 18.01
C CYS A 95 2.68 16.22 18.13
N ALA A 96 2.02 17.29 18.55
CA ALA A 96 2.60 18.62 18.74
C ALA A 96 3.49 18.74 19.99
N ASN A 97 3.56 17.67 20.80
CA ASN A 97 4.49 17.64 21.93
C ASN A 97 5.89 17.30 21.42
N VAL A 98 6.88 18.00 21.95
CA VAL A 98 8.31 17.74 21.69
C VAL A 98 8.59 16.29 22.10
N ASP A 99 9.36 15.57 21.29
CA ASP A 99 9.70 14.14 21.47
C ASP A 99 8.55 13.11 21.32
N CYS A 100 7.37 13.51 20.84
CA CYS A 100 6.28 12.57 20.61
C CYS A 100 6.07 12.20 19.12
N THR A 101 6.46 10.97 18.75
CA THR A 101 6.27 10.43 17.39
C THR A 101 4.88 9.81 17.14
N ARG A 102 4.01 9.79 18.16
CA ARG A 102 2.66 9.21 18.05
C ARG A 102 1.78 10.05 17.13
N THR A 103 0.89 9.39 16.38
CA THR A 103 -0.09 10.08 15.54
C THR A 103 -1.08 10.85 16.40
N PRO A 104 -1.34 12.14 16.10
CA PRO A 104 -2.28 12.94 16.86
C PRO A 104 -3.71 12.52 16.53
N TYR A 105 -4.54 12.48 17.58
CA TYR A 105 -5.94 12.06 17.55
C TYR A 105 -6.87 13.02 18.27
N TYR A 106 -6.32 13.90 19.11
CA TYR A 106 -7.03 14.87 19.94
C TYR A 106 -6.75 16.29 19.47
N GLY A 107 -7.76 17.15 19.56
CA GLY A 107 -7.65 18.59 19.28
C GLY A 107 -8.84 19.34 19.83
N PHE A 108 -8.74 20.67 19.88
CA PHE A 108 -9.86 21.51 20.30
C PHE A 108 -11.01 21.50 19.29
N PRO A 109 -12.25 21.80 19.73
CA PRO A 109 -13.41 21.93 18.84
C PRO A 109 -13.10 22.91 17.70
N GLY A 110 -13.43 22.54 16.46
CA GLY A 110 -13.15 23.35 15.26
C GLY A 110 -11.68 23.35 14.79
N GLN A 111 -10.73 22.86 15.60
CA GLN A 111 -9.31 22.82 15.25
C GLN A 111 -8.88 21.45 14.68
N ARG A 112 -7.67 21.40 14.11
CA ARG A 112 -7.06 20.14 13.66
C ARG A 112 -6.51 19.36 14.85
N THR A 113 -6.48 18.04 14.73
CA THR A 113 -5.86 17.15 15.73
C THR A 113 -4.37 17.42 15.82
N GLN A 114 -3.91 17.80 17.01
CA GLN A 114 -2.53 18.17 17.29
C GLN A 114 -1.91 17.25 18.34
N PHE A 115 -2.70 16.57 19.17
CA PHE A 115 -2.19 15.84 20.33
C PHE A 115 -2.54 14.34 20.26
N CYS A 116 -1.66 13.50 20.80
CA CYS A 116 -1.92 12.06 20.95
C CYS A 116 -2.70 11.78 22.24
N SER A 117 -3.08 10.52 22.47
CA SER A 117 -3.83 10.12 23.68
C SER A 117 -3.11 10.40 25.00
N LEU A 118 -1.78 10.43 24.98
CA LEU A 118 -0.96 10.72 26.17
C LEU A 118 -0.80 12.23 26.43
N HIS A 119 -0.96 13.06 25.41
CA HIS A 119 -0.77 14.51 25.50
C HIS A 119 -2.10 15.27 25.31
N LYS A 120 -3.21 14.62 25.66
CA LYS A 120 -4.54 15.23 25.63
C LYS A 120 -4.63 16.29 26.73
N LEU A 121 -4.95 17.53 26.35
CA LEU A 121 -5.31 18.58 27.31
C LEU A 121 -6.82 18.57 27.60
N GLU A 122 -7.19 19.22 28.69
CA GLU A 122 -8.59 19.44 29.05
C GLU A 122 -9.31 20.29 27.97
N GLY A 123 -10.56 19.94 27.66
CA GLY A 123 -11.30 20.55 26.55
C GLY A 123 -10.95 20.03 25.14
N MET A 124 -10.00 19.10 24.99
CA MET A 124 -9.72 18.47 23.70
C MET A 124 -10.62 17.25 23.41
N GLU A 125 -11.15 17.21 22.19
CA GLU A 125 -11.97 16.12 21.69
C GLU A 125 -11.19 15.19 20.78
N ALA A 126 -11.47 13.89 20.89
CA ALA A 126 -10.91 12.89 20.01
C ALA A 126 -11.57 13.00 18.63
N ARG A 127 -10.92 13.69 17.68
CA ARG A 127 -11.43 13.76 16.31
C ARG A 127 -11.04 12.48 15.59
N HIS A 128 -11.96 11.53 15.60
CA HIS A 128 -11.82 10.35 14.79
C HIS A 128 -11.96 10.83 13.34
N GLY A 129 -10.89 10.77 12.55
CA GLY A 129 -10.99 10.94 11.09
C GLY A 129 -11.78 9.81 10.41
N ARG A 130 -12.62 9.10 11.17
CA ARG A 130 -13.45 7.98 10.77
C ARG A 130 -14.89 8.42 10.89
N LYS A 131 -15.72 7.91 9.99
CA LYS A 131 -17.19 8.05 10.05
C LYS A 131 -17.65 7.77 11.49
N MET A 132 -18.62 8.53 11.99
CA MET A 132 -19.24 8.28 13.28
C MET A 132 -20.44 7.36 13.10
N CYS A 133 -20.98 6.87 14.21
CA CYS A 133 -22.30 6.25 14.21
C CYS A 133 -23.33 7.26 13.65
N GLU A 134 -24.25 6.80 12.79
CA GLU A 134 -25.27 7.65 12.17
C GLU A 134 -26.35 8.13 13.15
N GLU A 135 -26.50 7.46 14.30
CA GLU A 135 -27.40 7.91 15.37
C GLU A 135 -27.04 9.31 15.90
N PRO A 136 -28.02 10.23 15.99
CA PRO A 136 -27.80 11.58 16.48
C PRO A 136 -27.29 11.57 17.92
N GLY A 137 -26.21 12.32 18.18
CA GLY A 137 -25.57 12.39 19.49
C GLY A 137 -24.59 11.26 19.80
N CYS A 138 -24.44 10.26 18.92
CA CYS A 138 -23.50 9.16 19.17
C CYS A 138 -22.07 9.48 18.71
N ARG A 139 -21.13 9.61 19.66
CA ARG A 139 -19.70 9.85 19.38
C ARG A 139 -18.87 8.57 19.24
N LYS A 140 -19.50 7.40 19.18
CA LYS A 140 -18.81 6.11 19.01
C LYS A 140 -18.57 5.81 17.53
N GLY A 141 -17.43 5.18 17.23
CA GLY A 141 -17.14 4.72 15.88
C GLY A 141 -18.08 3.59 15.43
N PRO A 142 -18.47 3.55 14.14
CA PRO A 142 -19.36 2.54 13.62
C PRO A 142 -18.60 1.21 13.42
N ILE A 143 -19.17 0.15 13.96
CA ILE A 143 -18.66 -1.23 13.92
C ILE A 143 -19.62 -2.14 13.15
N TYR A 144 -20.91 -1.81 13.17
CA TYR A 144 -22.00 -2.56 12.57
C TYR A 144 -22.54 -1.81 11.34
N GLY A 145 -23.03 -2.56 10.37
CA GLY A 145 -23.72 -2.03 9.20
C GLY A 145 -24.57 -3.10 8.56
N PHE A 146 -25.39 -2.70 7.60
CA PHE A 146 -26.15 -3.62 6.78
C PHE A 146 -25.25 -4.33 5.76
N GLN A 147 -25.71 -5.49 5.30
CA GLN A 147 -25.03 -6.25 4.24
C GLN A 147 -24.82 -5.38 3.00
N GLY A 148 -23.65 -5.48 2.35
CA GLY A 148 -23.30 -4.64 1.21
C GLY A 148 -23.10 -3.14 1.51
N ARG A 149 -23.21 -2.70 2.77
CA ARG A 149 -22.99 -1.29 3.13
C ARG A 149 -21.74 -1.09 3.97
N VAL A 150 -21.25 0.14 3.94
CA VAL A 150 -20.23 0.58 4.90
C VAL A 150 -20.81 0.50 6.32
N ARG A 151 -19.94 0.34 7.32
CA ARG A 151 -20.36 0.33 8.72
C ARG A 151 -20.86 1.72 9.10
N GLN A 152 -22.05 1.78 9.66
CA GLN A 152 -22.80 3.00 9.95
C GLN A 152 -23.17 3.13 11.43
N PHE A 153 -23.19 2.04 12.20
CA PHE A 153 -23.70 2.04 13.57
C PHE A 153 -22.71 1.47 14.59
N CYS A 154 -22.74 2.00 15.82
CA CYS A 154 -21.92 1.50 16.91
C CYS A 154 -22.53 0.25 17.58
N SER A 155 -21.85 -0.34 18.56
CA SER A 155 -22.36 -1.52 19.28
C SER A 155 -23.63 -1.28 20.07
N LEU A 156 -23.89 -0.04 20.49
CA LEU A 156 -25.12 0.33 21.21
C LEU A 156 -26.31 0.53 20.27
N HIS A 157 -26.05 0.88 19.01
CA HIS A 157 -27.07 1.25 18.03
C HIS A 157 -27.20 0.19 16.93
N LYS A 158 -27.02 -1.08 17.30
CA LYS A 158 -27.13 -2.21 16.39
C LYS A 158 -28.61 -2.50 16.13
N LEU A 159 -29.07 -2.26 14.89
CA LEU A 159 -30.40 -2.67 14.45
C LEU A 159 -30.44 -4.16 14.06
N PRO A 160 -31.64 -4.79 14.05
CA PRO A 160 -31.84 -6.12 13.46
C PRO A 160 -31.33 -6.16 12.01
N GLY A 161 -30.66 -7.26 11.63
CA GLY A 161 -30.07 -7.41 10.29
C GLY A 161 -28.68 -6.78 10.09
N MET A 162 -28.14 -6.07 11.09
CA MET A 162 -26.76 -5.56 11.02
C MET A 162 -25.73 -6.56 11.52
N SER A 163 -24.59 -6.64 10.82
CA SER A 163 -23.46 -7.49 11.19
C SER A 163 -22.15 -6.70 11.27
N ARG A 164 -21.22 -7.19 12.10
CA ARG A 164 -19.85 -6.66 12.17
C ARG A 164 -19.02 -7.13 10.98
N THR A 165 -19.29 -8.32 10.50
CA THR A 165 -18.63 -8.93 9.34
C THR A 165 -19.57 -8.91 8.15
N SER A 166 -19.08 -8.42 7.02
CA SER A 166 -19.74 -8.63 5.74
C SER A 166 -19.83 -10.14 5.49
N VAL A 167 -21.02 -10.63 5.25
CA VAL A 167 -21.31 -12.00 4.79
C VAL A 167 -21.74 -11.92 3.33
N CYS A 168 -21.65 -13.05 2.63
CA CYS A 168 -22.15 -13.18 1.27
C CYS A 168 -23.65 -12.85 1.21
N GLN A 169 -24.08 -12.12 0.17
CA GLN A 169 -25.47 -11.70 -0.04
C GLN A 169 -26.39 -12.87 -0.46
N HIS A 170 -25.83 -13.95 -1.00
CA HIS A 170 -26.59 -15.17 -1.28
C HIS A 170 -27.26 -15.76 -0.03
N GLY A 171 -28.56 -16.06 -0.13
CA GLY A 171 -29.39 -16.53 0.98
C GLY A 171 -28.77 -17.73 1.72
N GLY A 172 -28.60 -17.62 3.04
CA GLY A 172 -28.03 -18.68 3.88
C GLY A 172 -26.50 -18.83 3.83
N CYS A 173 -25.79 -18.08 2.97
CA CYS A 173 -24.33 -18.19 2.88
C CYS A 173 -23.62 -17.37 3.97
N LYS A 174 -22.88 -18.06 4.85
CA LYS A 174 -22.09 -17.44 5.93
C LYS A 174 -20.64 -17.10 5.55
N ARG A 175 -20.26 -17.31 4.29
CA ARG A 175 -18.89 -17.07 3.81
C ARG A 175 -18.59 -15.58 3.70
N TYR A 176 -17.31 -15.23 3.82
CA TYR A 176 -16.85 -13.87 3.64
C TYR A 176 -16.90 -13.47 2.15
N PRO A 177 -17.44 -12.30 1.79
CA PRO A 177 -17.49 -11.85 0.42
C PRO A 177 -16.14 -11.29 -0.03
N HIS A 178 -15.76 -11.63 -1.25
CA HIS A 178 -14.52 -11.21 -1.91
C HIS A 178 -14.80 -10.43 -3.19
N TYR A 179 -15.98 -10.60 -3.78
CA TYR A 179 -16.38 -10.06 -5.07
C TYR A 179 -17.41 -8.95 -4.90
N GLY A 180 -17.39 -7.98 -5.81
CA GLY A 180 -18.32 -6.86 -5.84
C GLY A 180 -18.43 -6.23 -7.23
N HIS A 181 -19.25 -5.19 -7.34
CA HIS A 181 -19.45 -4.48 -8.59
C HIS A 181 -18.17 -3.74 -9.07
N PRO A 182 -17.89 -3.74 -10.39
CA PRO A 182 -16.87 -2.88 -10.98
C PRO A 182 -17.05 -1.42 -10.57
N GLY A 183 -15.99 -0.77 -10.11
CA GLY A 183 -16.01 0.63 -9.66
C GLY A 183 -16.49 0.87 -8.23
N GLN A 184 -17.03 -0.14 -7.54
CA GLN A 184 -17.34 -0.05 -6.11
C GLN A 184 -16.21 -0.62 -5.26
N ALA A 185 -16.09 -0.19 -4.00
CA ALA A 185 -15.13 -0.75 -3.04
C ALA A 185 -15.79 -1.73 -2.04
N VAL A 186 -17.01 -2.15 -2.35
CA VAL A 186 -17.88 -2.98 -1.52
C VAL A 186 -17.73 -4.44 -1.94
N ARG A 187 -17.79 -5.36 -0.98
CA ARG A 187 -17.76 -6.80 -1.21
C ARG A 187 -19.10 -7.38 -0.82
N GLU A 188 -19.75 -8.07 -1.75
CA GLU A 188 -21.12 -8.56 -1.62
C GLU A 188 -21.20 -10.08 -1.75
N TYR A 189 -20.39 -10.69 -2.62
CA TYR A 189 -20.47 -12.12 -2.92
C TYR A 189 -19.17 -12.87 -2.59
N CYS A 190 -19.30 -14.12 -2.14
CA CYS A 190 -18.15 -15.03 -2.01
C CYS A 190 -17.75 -15.61 -3.38
N GLU A 191 -16.67 -16.38 -3.41
CA GLU A 191 -16.17 -17.01 -4.63
C GLU A 191 -17.17 -17.96 -5.30
N GLU A 192 -17.94 -18.70 -4.50
CA GLU A 192 -18.96 -19.65 -4.99
C GLU A 192 -20.21 -18.95 -5.53
N HIS A 193 -20.47 -17.72 -5.10
CA HIS A 193 -21.66 -16.97 -5.48
C HIS A 193 -21.31 -15.72 -6.30
N ARG A 194 -20.12 -15.68 -6.91
CA ARG A 194 -19.72 -14.58 -7.78
C ARG A 194 -20.44 -14.70 -9.12
N PHE A 195 -20.83 -13.57 -9.68
CA PHE A 195 -21.19 -13.49 -11.09
C PHE A 195 -19.94 -13.22 -11.94
N ASP A 196 -19.96 -13.61 -13.21
CA ASP A 196 -18.79 -13.49 -14.09
C ASP A 196 -18.32 -12.05 -14.31
N TRP A 197 -19.25 -11.09 -14.25
CA TRP A 197 -18.96 -9.68 -14.38
C TRP A 197 -18.42 -9.03 -13.09
N MET A 198 -18.38 -9.75 -11.95
CA MET A 198 -17.92 -9.20 -10.68
C MET A 198 -16.41 -9.23 -10.54
N VAL A 199 -15.86 -8.20 -9.89
CA VAL A 199 -14.41 -8.05 -9.68
C VAL A 199 -14.01 -8.44 -8.27
N TYR A 200 -12.83 -9.03 -8.14
CA TYR A 200 -12.23 -9.36 -6.85
C TYR A 200 -11.70 -8.10 -6.14
N HIS A 201 -12.11 -7.89 -4.90
CA HIS A 201 -11.61 -6.82 -4.05
C HIS A 201 -10.67 -7.37 -2.95
N PRO A 202 -9.35 -7.17 -3.06
CA PRO A 202 -8.41 -7.65 -2.06
C PRO A 202 -8.68 -6.99 -0.70
N LYS A 203 -8.48 -7.75 0.39
CA LYS A 203 -8.47 -7.16 1.75
C LYS A 203 -7.40 -6.07 1.77
N LYS A 204 -7.72 -4.86 2.23
CA LYS A 204 -6.67 -3.87 2.56
C LYS A 204 -5.98 -4.35 3.83
N ALA A 205 -4.72 -4.77 3.73
CA ALA A 205 -3.93 -5.13 4.90
C ALA A 205 -3.84 -3.92 5.84
N ALA A 206 -4.18 -4.11 7.11
CA ALA A 206 -4.03 -3.09 8.12
C ALA A 206 -2.53 -2.89 8.42
N GLY A 207 -1.91 -1.88 7.81
CA GLY A 207 -0.75 -1.20 8.38
C GLY A 207 0.56 -1.98 8.54
N ARG A 208 0.91 -2.89 7.62
CA ARG A 208 2.32 -3.26 7.39
C ARG A 208 2.63 -3.22 5.90
N SER A 209 3.68 -2.50 5.55
CA SER A 209 4.22 -2.39 4.20
C SER A 209 4.54 -3.77 3.64
N GLY A 210 4.11 -4.04 2.40
CA GLY A 210 4.85 -4.93 1.50
C GLY A 210 4.38 -6.37 1.33
N VAL A 211 3.13 -6.75 1.65
CA VAL A 211 2.58 -8.03 1.16
C VAL A 211 1.31 -7.77 0.37
N ALA A 212 1.41 -7.95 -0.95
CA ALA A 212 0.24 -8.03 -1.82
C ALA A 212 -0.65 -9.17 -1.33
N ASN A 213 -1.93 -8.89 -1.11
CA ASN A 213 -2.88 -9.94 -0.78
C ASN A 213 -3.16 -10.73 -2.06
N ALA A 214 -2.60 -11.94 -2.13
CA ALA A 214 -2.86 -12.88 -3.20
C ALA A 214 -4.34 -13.32 -3.19
N PRO A 215 -4.94 -13.58 -4.37
CA PRO A 215 -6.30 -14.11 -4.45
C PRO A 215 -6.41 -15.47 -3.74
N PRO A 216 -7.60 -15.85 -3.25
CA PRO A 216 -7.82 -17.21 -2.74
C PRO A 216 -7.43 -18.21 -3.83
N GLY A 217 -6.55 -19.16 -3.52
CA GLY A 217 -6.01 -20.14 -4.48
C GLY A 217 -4.52 -19.98 -4.82
N ALA A 218 -3.86 -18.88 -4.44
CA ALA A 218 -2.42 -18.74 -4.65
C ALA A 218 -1.62 -19.60 -3.65
N VAL A 219 -1.01 -20.69 -4.15
CA VAL A 219 -0.01 -21.48 -3.41
C VAL A 219 1.17 -20.57 -3.09
N ARG A 220 1.37 -20.27 -1.80
CA ARG A 220 2.56 -19.55 -1.34
C ARG A 220 3.76 -20.49 -1.43
N GLN A 221 4.68 -20.25 -2.37
CA GLN A 221 6.03 -20.78 -2.19
C GLN A 221 6.64 -20.12 -0.95
N PRO A 222 7.28 -20.88 -0.05
CA PRO A 222 7.89 -20.30 1.14
C PRO A 222 9.04 -19.36 0.72
N GLU A 223 8.80 -18.06 0.85
CA GLU A 223 9.84 -17.04 0.70
C GLU A 223 10.93 -17.30 1.74
N ARG A 224 12.15 -17.61 1.25
CA ARG A 224 13.34 -17.80 2.08
C ARG A 224 13.60 -16.50 2.86
N ARG A 225 13.30 -16.52 4.15
CA ARG A 225 13.67 -15.46 5.08
C ARG A 225 15.19 -15.42 5.13
N ASN A 226 15.79 -14.29 4.76
CA ASN A 226 17.23 -14.04 4.86
C ASN A 226 17.71 -14.09 6.32
N GLY A 227 17.85 -15.30 6.86
CA GLY A 227 18.60 -15.62 8.06
C GLY A 227 19.72 -16.57 7.67
N ARG A 228 20.88 -16.47 8.34
CA ARG A 228 21.96 -17.45 8.17
C ARG A 228 21.38 -18.85 8.42
N PRO A 229 21.53 -19.80 7.48
CA PRO A 229 21.05 -21.16 7.68
C PRO A 229 21.74 -21.78 8.90
N SER A 230 21.00 -22.57 9.68
CA SER A 230 21.57 -23.30 10.81
C SER A 230 22.64 -24.29 10.33
N LEU A 231 23.62 -24.62 11.17
CA LEU A 231 24.63 -25.62 10.83
C LEU A 231 24.01 -26.98 10.46
N GLN A 232 22.91 -27.36 11.10
CA GLN A 232 22.15 -28.56 10.74
C GLN A 232 21.60 -28.50 9.30
N PHE A 233 21.07 -27.35 8.88
CA PHE A 233 20.56 -27.18 7.52
C PHE A 233 21.67 -27.31 6.46
N LEU A 234 22.86 -26.77 6.76
CA LEU A 234 24.03 -26.87 5.86
C LEU A 234 24.54 -28.31 5.75
N VAL A 235 24.56 -29.07 6.85
CA VAL A 235 24.94 -30.49 6.85
C VAL A 235 23.94 -31.32 6.04
N GLU A 236 22.65 -31.10 6.22
CA GLU A 236 21.61 -31.79 5.45
C GLU A 236 21.64 -31.43 3.96
N GLU A 237 21.95 -30.18 3.61
CA GLU A 237 22.08 -29.74 2.22
C GLU A 237 23.29 -30.37 1.53
N GLN A 238 24.42 -30.50 2.24
CA GLN A 238 25.60 -31.20 1.75
C GLN A 238 25.33 -32.69 1.55
N GLN A 239 24.61 -33.34 2.47
CA GLN A 239 24.19 -34.74 2.32
C GLN A 239 23.25 -34.94 1.12
N ARG A 240 22.31 -34.03 0.88
CA ARG A 240 21.44 -34.08 -0.30
C ARG A 240 22.22 -33.92 -1.61
N GLN A 241 23.21 -33.03 -1.65
CA GLN A 241 24.06 -32.85 -2.82
C GLN A 241 24.91 -34.09 -3.10
N LEU A 242 25.48 -34.73 -2.06
CA LEU A 242 26.21 -35.98 -2.19
C LEU A 242 25.32 -37.14 -2.67
N GLN A 243 24.09 -37.23 -2.17
CA GLN A 243 23.13 -38.23 -2.65
C GLN A 243 22.74 -38.00 -4.11
N HIS A 244 22.58 -36.74 -4.53
CA HIS A 244 22.29 -36.41 -5.92
C HIS A 244 23.48 -36.75 -6.84
N SER A 245 24.72 -36.45 -6.44
CA SER A 245 25.90 -36.80 -7.24
C SER A 245 26.10 -38.31 -7.34
N LEU A 246 25.81 -39.07 -6.28
CA LEU A 246 25.88 -40.54 -6.32
C LEU A 246 24.80 -41.16 -7.20
N ARG A 247 23.60 -40.58 -7.26
CA ARG A 247 22.55 -41.02 -8.19
C ARG A 247 22.94 -40.74 -9.63
N TYR A 248 23.45 -39.55 -9.92
CA TYR A 248 23.89 -39.18 -11.26
C TYR A 248 25.06 -40.05 -11.74
N ALA A 249 26.01 -40.38 -10.84
CA ALA A 249 27.10 -41.30 -11.14
C ALA A 249 26.65 -42.76 -11.38
N ALA A 250 25.51 -43.17 -10.80
CA ALA A 250 24.92 -44.48 -11.06
C ALA A 250 24.16 -44.54 -12.41
N GLU A 251 23.63 -43.41 -12.87
CA GLU A 251 22.96 -43.30 -14.18
C GLU A 251 23.97 -43.25 -15.33
N GLU A 252 25.10 -42.54 -15.19
CA GLU A 252 26.14 -42.51 -16.23
C GLU A 252 27.01 -43.79 -16.29
N GLY A 253 26.95 -44.64 -15.26
CA GLY A 253 27.57 -45.98 -15.27
C GLY A 253 26.74 -47.07 -15.95
N GLY A 254 25.52 -46.75 -16.42
CA GLY A 254 24.58 -47.71 -17.00
C GLY A 254 24.59 -47.82 -18.53
N GLU A 255 25.26 -46.92 -19.25
CA GLU A 255 25.17 -46.82 -20.73
C GLU A 255 26.35 -47.46 -21.50
N GLU A 256 27.33 -48.11 -20.84
CA GLU A 256 28.43 -48.83 -21.53
C GLU A 256 28.27 -50.37 -21.59
N ALA A 257 27.08 -50.94 -21.33
CA ALA A 257 26.88 -52.39 -21.31
C ALA A 257 25.84 -52.96 -22.31
N ALA A 258 25.45 -52.21 -23.35
CA ALA A 258 24.52 -52.72 -24.37
C ALA A 258 24.95 -52.34 -25.80
N GLY A 259 25.94 -53.05 -26.34
CA GLY A 259 26.43 -52.80 -27.69
C GLY A 259 27.29 -53.91 -28.30
N VAL A 260 27.02 -55.19 -28.00
CA VAL A 260 27.57 -56.32 -28.77
C VAL A 260 26.41 -56.99 -29.51
N GLY A 261 26.21 -56.58 -30.75
CA GLY A 261 25.19 -57.11 -31.67
C GLY A 261 25.80 -57.34 -33.04
N VAL A 262 26.19 -58.59 -33.27
CA VAL A 262 26.72 -59.22 -34.48
C VAL A 262 25.89 -58.89 -35.73
N ALA A 263 26.55 -58.53 -36.84
CA ALA A 263 26.01 -58.74 -38.19
C ALA A 263 27.16 -59.01 -39.17
N GLY A 264 27.22 -60.24 -39.65
CA GLY A 264 28.08 -60.66 -40.75
C GLY A 264 27.40 -60.50 -42.12
N THR A 265 28.26 -60.61 -43.14
CA THR A 265 28.01 -60.95 -44.55
C THR A 265 27.16 -60.00 -45.40
N ALA A 266 27.79 -59.32 -46.35
CA ALA A 266 27.81 -59.74 -47.75
C ALA A 266 29.07 -59.19 -48.44
#